data_AF-A0A349XTF7-F1
#
_entry.id   AF-A0A349XTF7-F1
#
_cell.length_a   1.000
_cell.length_b   1.000
_cell.length_c   1.000
_cell.angle_alpha   90.00
_cell.angle_beta   90.00
_cell.angle_gamma   90.00
#
_symmetry.space_group_name_H-M   'P 1'
#
loop_
_entity.id
_entity.type
_entity.pdbx_description
1 polymer ?
#
loop_
_entity_poly.entity_id
_entity_poly.type
_entity_poly.pdbx_seq_one_letter_code
_entity_poly.pdbx_strand_id
1 'polypeptide(L)'
;MKSDNDVVITGVGIVTCHGVGSQAHVALLSGTAAPATIVETEKFKPYPVHPMPEIDWSAQIAKRGDQRQMENWQRLGVFAAGLALDDAGLKENAEACATMDMIVAAGGGER
;
A
#
# COMPACT_ATOMS: atom_id res chain seq x y z
N MET A 1 12.12 1.61 -31.24
CA MET A 1 11.15 2.70 -31.50
C MET A 1 10.10 2.61 -30.42
N LYS A 2 9.81 3.71 -29.70
CA LYS A 2 8.70 3.75 -28.73
C LYS A 2 7.38 3.61 -29.48
N SER A 3 6.43 2.84 -28.96
CA SER A 3 5.08 2.78 -29.53
C SER A 3 4.23 3.94 -28.99
N ASP A 4 3.15 4.28 -29.69
CA ASP A 4 2.21 5.32 -29.25
C ASP A 4 1.49 4.96 -27.92
N ASN A 5 1.55 3.68 -27.51
CA ASN A 5 0.90 3.15 -26.31
C ASN A 5 1.90 2.61 -25.28
N ASP A 6 3.13 3.13 -25.27
CA ASP A 6 4.09 2.75 -24.25
C ASP A 6 3.57 3.12 -22.86
N VAL A 7 3.42 2.11 -21.99
CA VAL A 7 2.95 2.28 -20.62
C VAL A 7 4.15 2.43 -19.69
N VAL A 8 4.07 3.38 -18.77
CA VAL A 8 5.09 3.63 -17.74
C VAL A 8 4.47 3.61 -16.35
N ILE A 9 5.27 3.24 -15.36
CA ILE A 9 4.90 3.39 -13.94
C ILE A 9 5.27 4.81 -13.54
N THR A 10 4.27 5.61 -13.17
CA THR A 10 4.46 7.00 -12.76
C THR A 10 4.50 7.19 -11.25
N GLY A 11 3.98 6.24 -10.48
CA GLY A 11 4.03 6.27 -9.03
C GLY A 11 3.84 4.89 -8.41
N VAL A 12 4.36 4.71 -7.20
CA VAL A 12 4.26 3.47 -6.43
C VAL A 12 3.75 3.73 -5.02
N GLY A 13 2.78 2.93 -4.61
CA GLY A 13 2.30 2.87 -3.25
C GLY A 13 2.38 1.45 -2.74
N ILE A 14 3.09 1.25 -1.64
CA ILE A 14 3.39 -0.08 -1.11
C ILE A 14 3.29 -0.08 0.41
N VAL A 15 2.68 -1.14 0.94
CA VAL A 15 2.60 -1.43 2.37
C VAL A 15 2.91 -2.92 2.54
N THR A 16 3.89 -3.23 3.41
CA THR A 16 4.23 -4.59 3.80
C THR A 16 4.46 -4.65 5.31
N CYS A 17 4.70 -5.83 5.86
CA CYS A 17 5.13 -5.97 7.27
C CYS A 17 6.44 -5.23 7.60
N HIS A 18 7.21 -4.83 6.59
CA HIS A 18 8.45 -4.07 6.76
C HIS A 18 8.26 -2.55 6.71
N GLY A 19 7.03 -2.06 6.46
CA GLY A 19 6.71 -0.65 6.58
C GLY A 19 5.84 -0.12 5.44
N VAL A 20 5.85 1.21 5.32
CA VAL A 20 4.97 1.99 4.46
C VAL A 20 5.79 2.83 3.47
N GLY A 21 5.35 2.86 2.22
CA GLY A 21 5.91 3.73 1.18
C GLY A 21 7.23 3.22 0.59
N SER A 22 7.64 3.81 -0.54
CA SER A 22 8.81 3.38 -1.32
C SER A 22 10.12 3.43 -0.52
N GLN A 23 10.33 4.49 0.27
CA GLN A 23 11.56 4.71 1.04
C GLN A 23 11.94 3.53 1.94
N ALA A 24 10.98 3.00 2.71
CA ALA A 24 11.23 1.86 3.59
C ALA A 24 11.67 0.60 2.81
N HIS A 25 11.06 0.39 1.64
CA HIS A 25 11.33 -0.78 0.81
C HIS A 25 12.62 -0.64 0.00
N VAL A 26 12.96 0.58 -0.46
CA VAL A 26 14.26 0.87 -1.07
C VAL A 26 15.36 0.60 -0.05
N ALA A 27 15.25 1.13 1.17
CA ALA A 27 16.24 0.89 2.22
C ALA A 27 16.42 -0.61 2.53
N LEU A 28 15.32 -1.38 2.54
CA LEU A 28 15.34 -2.82 2.71
C LEU A 28 16.08 -3.54 1.57
N LEU A 29 15.84 -3.13 0.32
CA LEU A 29 16.43 -3.77 -0.87
C LEU A 29 17.88 -3.34 -1.14
N SER A 30 18.24 -2.10 -0.77
CA SER A 30 19.58 -1.55 -0.98
C SER A 30 20.51 -1.73 0.23
N GLY A 31 19.99 -2.27 1.34
CA GLY A 31 20.76 -2.49 2.56
C GLY A 31 21.87 -3.53 2.37
N THR A 32 22.97 -3.36 3.12
CA THR A 32 24.08 -4.32 3.13
C THR A 32 23.85 -5.52 4.05
N ALA A 33 22.75 -5.49 4.81
CA ALA A 33 22.35 -6.55 5.73
C ALA A 33 20.82 -6.74 5.67
N ALA A 34 20.37 -7.95 5.95
CA ALA A 34 18.95 -8.25 6.04
C ALA A 34 18.30 -7.46 7.21
N PRO A 35 17.07 -6.94 7.03
CA PRO A 35 16.35 -6.29 8.12
C PRO A 35 15.99 -7.31 9.21
N ALA A 36 15.84 -6.82 10.44
CA ALA A 36 15.31 -7.64 11.51
C ALA A 36 13.89 -8.13 11.16
N THR A 37 13.65 -9.43 11.31
CA THR A 37 12.35 -10.02 11.04
C THR A 37 11.38 -9.68 12.17
N ILE A 38 10.29 -8.99 11.85
CA ILE A 38 9.21 -8.71 12.80
C ILE A 38 8.21 -9.86 12.72
N VAL A 39 8.07 -10.61 13.82
CA VAL A 39 7.19 -11.78 13.90
C VAL A 39 6.44 -11.76 15.24
N GLU A 40 5.13 -11.98 15.18
CA GLU A 40 4.27 -12.24 16.33
C GLU A 40 4.13 -13.76 16.49
N THR A 41 4.50 -14.28 17.66
CA THR A 41 4.57 -15.73 17.94
C THR A 41 3.68 -16.19 19.09
N GLU A 42 3.02 -15.26 19.79
CA GLU A 42 2.25 -15.52 21.00
C GLU A 42 0.75 -15.50 20.73
N LYS A 43 0.24 -14.44 20.09
CA LYS A 43 -1.20 -14.22 19.88
C LYS A 43 -1.86 -15.26 18.99
N PHE A 44 -1.11 -15.82 18.04
CA PHE A 44 -1.64 -16.71 16.99
C PHE A 44 -1.07 -18.13 17.06
N LYS A 45 -0.60 -18.56 18.24
CA LYS A 45 -0.03 -19.91 18.43
C LYS A 45 -0.93 -21.01 17.83
N PRO A 46 -0.34 -22.01 17.13
CA PRO A 46 1.09 -22.24 16.96
C PRO A 46 1.74 -21.48 15.78
N TYR A 47 1.00 -20.61 15.10
CA TYR A 47 1.43 -20.01 13.83
C TYR A 47 2.16 -18.68 14.05
N PRO A 48 3.41 -18.53 13.58
CA PRO A 48 4.07 -17.23 13.51
C PRO A 48 3.44 -16.38 12.40
N VAL A 49 3.22 -15.09 12.68
CA VAL A 49 2.68 -14.15 11.68
C VAL A 49 3.53 -12.90 11.60
N HIS A 50 3.63 -12.34 10.40
CA HIS A 50 4.20 -11.01 10.21
C HIS A 50 3.09 -9.97 10.44
N PRO A 51 3.18 -9.14 11.50
CA PRO A 51 2.16 -8.16 11.76
C PRO A 51 2.18 -7.05 10.69
N MET A 52 1.01 -6.44 10.50
CA MET A 52 0.91 -5.18 9.76
C MET A 52 1.68 -4.09 10.52
N PRO A 53 2.36 -3.17 9.84
CA PRO A 53 2.99 -2.04 10.50
C PRO A 53 1.94 -1.12 11.14
N GLU A 54 2.37 -0.24 12.04
CA GLU A 54 1.53 0.87 12.47
C GLU A 54 1.31 1.83 11.29
N ILE A 55 0.05 2.14 11.01
CA ILE A 55 -0.35 2.98 9.87
C ILE A 55 -1.26 4.09 10.38
N ASP A 56 -0.88 5.34 10.11
CA ASP A 56 -1.79 6.47 10.23
C ASP A 56 -2.70 6.52 8.99
N TRP A 57 -3.86 5.87 9.09
CA TRP A 57 -4.85 5.82 8.02
C TRP A 57 -5.32 7.20 7.55
N SER A 58 -5.23 8.23 8.38
CA SER A 58 -5.73 9.57 8.03
C SER A 58 -4.94 10.24 6.90
N ALA A 59 -3.70 9.80 6.66
CA ALA A 59 -2.86 10.32 5.57
C ALA A 59 -3.44 10.08 4.17
N GLN A 60 -4.24 9.00 4.00
CA GLN A 60 -4.87 8.66 2.72
C GLN A 60 -6.39 8.48 2.81
N ILE A 61 -6.93 8.28 4.02
CA ILE A 61 -8.35 8.08 4.30
C ILE A 61 -8.77 9.11 5.35
N ALA A 62 -8.88 10.38 4.96
CA ALA A 62 -9.05 11.49 5.90
C ALA A 62 -10.33 11.38 6.77
N LYS A 63 -11.42 10.85 6.20
CA LYS A 63 -12.69 10.73 6.90
C LYS A 63 -12.70 9.51 7.81
N ARG A 64 -12.79 9.75 9.13
CA ARG A 64 -12.97 8.67 10.13
C ARG A 64 -14.21 7.81 9.89
N GLY A 65 -15.24 8.34 9.24
CA GLY A 65 -16.42 7.57 8.83
C GLY A 65 -16.05 6.45 7.87
N ASP A 66 -15.32 6.79 6.81
CA ASP A 66 -14.84 5.87 5.78
C ASP A 66 -13.90 4.82 6.38
N GLN A 67 -12.98 5.24 7.27
CA GLN A 67 -12.09 4.31 7.98
C GLN A 67 -12.85 3.21 8.75
N ARG A 68 -13.99 3.54 9.37
CA ARG A 68 -14.81 2.58 10.12
C ARG A 68 -15.63 1.67 9.23
N GLN A 69 -15.96 2.10 8.01
CA GLN A 69 -16.73 1.31 7.05
C GLN A 69 -15.88 0.36 6.23
N MET A 70 -14.56 0.57 6.21
CA MET A 70 -13.62 -0.26 5.47
C MET A 70 -13.05 -1.38 6.35
N GLU A 71 -13.04 -2.60 5.81
CA GLU A 71 -12.23 -3.69 6.37
C GLU A 71 -10.73 -3.42 6.18
N ASN A 72 -9.87 -4.06 6.98
CA ASN A 72 -8.43 -3.80 6.93
C ASN A 72 -7.82 -3.95 5.53
N TRP A 73 -8.25 -4.94 4.74
CA TRP A 73 -7.76 -5.13 3.37
C TRP A 73 -8.16 -3.98 2.45
N GLN A 74 -9.36 -3.41 2.63
CA GLN A 74 -9.82 -2.26 1.87
C GLN A 74 -9.02 -1.02 2.26
N ARG A 75 -8.77 -0.83 3.56
CA ARG A 75 -7.93 0.28 4.04
C ARG A 75 -6.53 0.19 3.44
N LEU A 76 -5.92 -0.99 3.44
CA LEU A 76 -4.60 -1.20 2.82
C LEU A 76 -4.61 -0.86 1.33
N GLY A 77 -5.62 -1.34 0.58
CA GLY A 77 -5.74 -1.05 -0.85
C GLY A 77 -5.92 0.44 -1.14
N VAL A 78 -6.85 1.11 -0.44
CA VAL A 78 -7.09 2.55 -0.60
C VAL A 78 -5.87 3.36 -0.19
N PHE A 79 -5.23 2.99 0.91
CA PHE A 79 -4.05 3.67 1.42
C PHE A 79 -2.86 3.54 0.45
N ALA A 80 -2.58 2.33 -0.04
CA ALA A 80 -1.53 2.12 -1.03
C ALA A 80 -1.84 2.84 -2.35
N ALA A 81 -3.09 2.83 -2.83
CA ALA A 81 -3.47 3.59 -4.02
C ALA A 81 -3.25 5.11 -3.83
N GLY A 82 -3.59 5.64 -2.66
CA GLY A 82 -3.34 7.04 -2.31
C GLY A 82 -1.85 7.41 -2.33
N LEU A 83 -0.98 6.55 -1.78
CA LEU A 83 0.47 6.72 -1.87
C LEU A 83 0.98 6.72 -3.32
N ALA A 84 0.43 5.85 -4.17
CA ALA A 84 0.82 5.79 -5.58
C ALA A 84 0.42 7.06 -6.34
N LEU A 85 -0.76 7.61 -6.05
CA LEU A 85 -1.22 8.87 -6.63
C LEU A 85 -0.41 10.07 -6.14
N ASP A 86 0.00 10.06 -4.86
CA ASP A 86 0.92 11.06 -4.30
C ASP A 86 2.28 11.02 -5.01
N ASP A 87 2.88 9.84 -5.14
CA ASP A 87 4.18 9.62 -5.80
C ASP A 87 4.13 10.02 -7.30
N ALA A 88 3.00 9.76 -7.96
CA ALA A 88 2.76 10.19 -9.34
C ALA A 88 2.46 11.69 -9.50
N GLY A 89 2.26 12.43 -8.40
CA GLY A 89 1.84 13.84 -8.44
C GLY A 89 0.42 14.06 -8.97
N LEU A 90 -0.44 13.04 -8.90
CA LEU A 90 -1.80 13.07 -9.47
C LEU A 90 -2.90 13.14 -8.41
N LYS A 91 -2.60 12.93 -7.12
CA LYS A 91 -3.62 12.85 -6.06
C LYS A 91 -4.57 14.04 -6.01
N GLU A 92 -4.04 15.25 -6.17
CA GLU A 92 -4.84 16.49 -6.14
C GLU A 92 -5.44 16.85 -7.51
N ASN A 93 -5.19 16.05 -8.56
CA ASN A 93 -5.72 16.26 -9.89
C ASN A 93 -7.04 15.49 -10.08
N ALA A 94 -8.13 16.10 -9.58
CA ALA A 94 -9.46 15.50 -9.65
C ALA A 94 -9.93 15.17 -11.08
N GLU A 95 -9.55 15.97 -12.09
CA GLU A 95 -9.91 15.73 -13.48
C GLU A 95 -9.25 14.46 -14.03
N ALA A 96 -7.93 14.31 -13.80
CA ALA A 96 -7.21 13.11 -14.20
C ALA A 96 -7.71 11.86 -13.45
N CYS A 97 -7.96 11.98 -12.14
CA CYS A 97 -8.48 10.87 -11.35
C CYS A 97 -9.90 10.46 -11.78
N ALA A 98 -10.75 11.39 -12.22
CA ALA A 98 -12.11 11.09 -12.66
C ALA A 98 -12.16 10.24 -13.93
N THR A 99 -11.10 10.26 -14.75
CA THR A 99 -10.99 9.46 -15.98
C THR A 99 -10.12 8.21 -15.81
N MET A 100 -9.61 7.95 -14.60
CA MET A 100 -8.64 6.88 -14.36
C MET A 100 -9.35 5.55 -14.11
N ASP A 101 -9.02 4.54 -14.91
CA ASP A 101 -9.49 3.18 -14.65
C ASP A 101 -8.79 2.60 -13.43
N MET A 102 -9.55 1.89 -12.58
CA MET A 102 -9.01 1.19 -11.41
C MET A 102 -9.33 -0.30 -11.49
N ILE A 103 -8.27 -1.10 -11.51
CA ILE A 103 -8.37 -2.56 -11.45
C ILE A 103 -7.78 -3.00 -10.11
N VAL A 104 -8.60 -3.65 -9.28
CA VAL A 104 -8.20 -4.17 -7.97
C VAL A 104 -8.26 -5.69 -7.99
N ALA A 105 -7.17 -6.33 -7.56
CA ALA A 105 -7.11 -7.77 -7.34
C ALA A 105 -6.84 -8.03 -5.87
N ALA A 106 -7.63 -8.92 -5.27
CA ALA A 106 -7.42 -9.41 -3.93
C ALA A 106 -7.64 -10.93 -3.93
N GLY A 107 -6.83 -11.67 -3.16
CA GLY A 107 -7.17 -13.04 -2.83
C GLY A 107 -8.50 -13.05 -2.07
N GLY A 108 -9.42 -13.95 -2.42
CA GLY A 108 -10.66 -14.12 -1.67
C GLY A 108 -10.31 -14.32 -0.20
N GLY A 109 -10.94 -13.56 0.70
CA GLY A 109 -10.66 -13.63 2.13
C GLY A 109 -10.71 -15.09 2.61
N GLU A 110 -9.74 -15.48 3.44
CA GLU A 110 -9.78 -16.76 4.13
C GLU A 110 -11.13 -16.86 4.85
N ARG A 111 -11.97 -17.81 4.41
CA ARG A 111 -13.21 -18.16 5.10
C ARG A 111 -12.88 -19.14 6.22
#